data_AF-A0A2E3DXV4-F1
#
_entry.id   AF-A0A2E3DXV4-F1
#
_cell.length_a   1.000
_cell.length_b   1.000
_cell.length_c   1.000
_cell.angle_alpha   90.00
_cell.angle_beta   90.00
_cell.angle_gamma   90.00
#
_symmetry.space_group_name_H-M   'P 1'
#
loop_
_entity.id
_entity.type
_entity.pdbx_description
1 polymer ?
#
loop_
_entity_poly.entity_id
_entity_poly.type
_entity_poly.pdbx_seq_one_letter_code
_entity_poly.pdbx_strand_id
1 'polypeptide(L)' 'MKPKFFEGCKVKIQNFDRGYDGRIGILETIGSKQNKEWKVVFEWPLGGLAGHVVVPEDNLQVL' A
#
# COMPACT_ATOMS: atom_id res chain seq x y z
N MET A 1 -18.18 -1.45 12.36
CA MET A 1 -17.66 -0.78 11.15
C MET A 1 -16.72 -1.75 10.44
N LYS A 2 -16.89 -2.01 9.14
CA LYS A 2 -15.91 -2.80 8.38
C LYS A 2 -14.59 -2.02 8.31
N PRO A 3 -13.43 -2.65 8.56
CA PRO A 3 -12.15 -1.97 8.37
C PRO A 3 -12.03 -1.58 6.89
N LYS A 4 -11.67 -0.32 6.65
CA LYS A 4 -11.54 0.23 5.29
C LYS A 4 -10.37 -0.44 4.55
N PHE A 5 -9.36 -0.89 5.28
CA PHE A 5 -8.17 -1.56 4.78
C PHE A 5 -7.96 -2.90 5.51
N PHE A 6 -7.55 -3.92 4.77
CA PHE A 6 -7.27 -5.26 5.28
C PHE A 6 -6.14 -5.91 4.46
N GLU A 7 -5.48 -6.92 5.01
CA GLU A 7 -4.45 -7.68 4.29
C GLU A 7 -5.02 -8.33 3.03
N GLY A 8 -4.31 -8.24 1.91
CA GLY A 8 -4.79 -8.66 0.60
C GLY A 8 -5.64 -7.62 -0.13
N CYS A 9 -5.94 -6.48 0.49
CA CYS A 9 -6.69 -5.40 -0.15
C CYS A 9 -5.86 -4.75 -1.26
N LYS A 10 -6.46 -4.58 -2.44
CA LYS A 10 -5.83 -3.87 -3.56
C LYS A 10 -5.99 -2.37 -3.35
N VAL A 11 -4.88 -1.67 -3.37
CA VAL A 11 -4.85 -0.23 -3.12
C VAL A 11 -4.02 0.49 -4.17
N LYS A 12 -4.31 1.77 -4.34
CA LYS A 12 -3.50 2.73 -5.08
C LYS A 12 -2.85 3.69 -4.09
N ILE A 13 -1.53 3.84 -4.19
CA ILE A 13 -0.78 4.83 -3.41
C ILE A 13 -1.04 6.20 -4.02
N GLN A 14 -1.39 7.17 -3.19
CA GLN A 14 -1.62 8.55 -3.58
C GLN A 14 -0.99 9.54 -2.60
N ASN A 15 -0.46 10.66 -3.10
CA ASN A 15 0.09 11.78 -2.31
C ASN A 15 1.22 11.39 -1.34
N PHE A 16 1.91 10.26 -1.53
CA PHE A 16 2.96 9.78 -0.63
C PHE A 16 4.35 10.27 -1.04
N ASP A 17 4.87 9.75 -2.15
CA ASP A 17 6.14 10.14 -2.73
C ASP A 17 6.05 10.03 -4.26
N ARG A 18 6.72 10.93 -5.00
CA ARG A 18 6.62 11.03 -6.46
C ARG A 18 6.98 9.72 -7.18
N GLY A 19 7.83 8.89 -6.58
CA GLY A 19 8.19 7.59 -7.15
C GLY A 19 7.08 6.55 -7.07
N TYR A 20 6.20 6.64 -6.06
CA TYR A 20 5.20 5.62 -5.73
C TYR A 20 3.76 6.08 -5.99
N ASP A 21 3.57 7.38 -6.20
CA ASP A 21 2.27 7.95 -6.54
C ASP A 21 1.68 7.29 -7.80
N GLY A 22 0.42 6.90 -7.73
CA GLY A 22 -0.27 6.22 -8.81
C GLY A 22 -0.01 4.71 -8.89
N ARG A 23 0.91 4.15 -8.08
CA ARG A 23 1.16 2.71 -8.08
C ARG A 23 0.05 1.94 -7.41
N ILE A 24 -0.16 0.74 -7.94
CA ILE A 24 -1.16 -0.20 -7.45
C ILE A 24 -0.44 -1.37 -6.82
N GLY A 25 -0.83 -1.72 -5.60
CA GLY A 25 -0.28 -2.85 -4.88
C GLY A 25 -1.29 -3.52 -3.99
N ILE A 26 -0.83 -4.55 -3.30
CA ILE A 26 -1.57 -5.34 -2.33
C ILE A 26 -1.09 -4.93 -0.93
N LEU A 27 -2.03 -4.74 -0.01
CA LEU A 27 -1.69 -4.53 1.39
C LEU A 27 -1.20 -5.82 2.04
N GLU A 28 -0.02 -5.75 2.64
CA GLU A 28 0.48 -6.71 3.61
C GLU A 28 0.46 -6.08 5.01
N THR A 29 0.12 -6.88 6.02
CA THR A 29 0.24 -6.47 7.41
C THR A 29 1.73 -6.37 7.78
N ILE A 30 2.21 -5.18 8.15
CA ILE A 30 3.44 -5.04 8.95
C ILE A 30 3.05 -4.57 10.34
N GLY A 31 3.16 -5.47 11.32
CA GLY A 31 3.12 -5.12 12.74
C GLY A 31 1.80 -4.53 13.25
N SER A 32 1.77 -4.23 14.55
CA SER A 32 0.56 -3.85 15.29
C SER A 32 -0.19 -2.66 14.68
N LYS A 33 -1.51 -2.81 14.51
CA LYS A 33 -2.50 -1.83 14.02
C LYS A 33 -2.49 -0.43 14.67
N GLN A 34 -1.57 -0.14 15.59
CA GLN A 34 -1.50 1.14 16.30
C GLN A 34 -0.99 2.29 15.41
N ASN A 35 -0.19 2.00 14.37
CA ASN A 35 0.45 3.05 13.57
C ASN A 35 -0.30 3.46 12.29
N LYS A 36 -1.43 2.83 11.93
CA LYS A 36 -2.18 3.14 10.70
C LYS A 36 -1.31 3.18 9.43
N GLU A 37 -0.27 2.36 9.39
CA GLU A 37 0.64 2.22 8.27
C GLU A 37 0.48 0.82 7.69
N TRP A 38 0.53 0.73 6.36
CA TRP A 38 0.45 -0.53 5.65
C TRP A 38 1.65 -0.72 4.74
N LYS A 39 2.12 -1.95 4.66
CA LYS A 39 3.07 -2.33 3.62
C LYS A 39 2.31 -2.55 2.33
N VAL A 40 2.60 -1.76 1.32
CA VAL A 40 2.07 -1.97 -0.02
C VAL A 40 3.11 -2.71 -0.82
N VAL A 41 2.78 -3.93 -1.24
CA VAL A 41 3.60 -4.73 -2.15
C VAL A 41 3.08 -4.52 -3.56
N PHE A 42 3.94 -4.09 -4.48
CA PHE A 42 3.59 -3.84 -5.88
C PHE A 42 4.68 -4.35 -6.81
N GLU A 43 4.30 -4.66 -8.03
CA GLU A 43 5.25 -5.05 -9.06
C GLU A 43 5.76 -3.83 -9.83
N TRP A 44 7.05 -3.85 -10.19
CA TRP A 44 7.63 -2.80 -11.01
C TRP A 44 7.26 -3.00 -12.49
N PRO A 45 6.93 -1.92 -13.22
CA PRO A 45 6.51 -2.02 -14.62
C PRO A 45 7.60 -2.55 -15.57
N LEU A 46 8.87 -2.47 -15.17
CA LEU A 46 10.00 -2.93 -15.98
C LEU A 46 10.32 -4.42 -15.81
N GLY A 47 9.53 -5.15 -15.01
CA GLY A 47 9.85 -6.53 -14.62
C GLY A 47 11.01 -6.57 -13.62
N GLY A 48 10.78 -7.15 -12.45
CA GLY A 48 11.77 -7.18 -11.37
C GLY A 48 11.19 -7.72 -10.06
N LEU A 49 12.02 -7.74 -9.01
CA LEU A 49 11.62 -8.14 -7.66
C LEU A 49 10.44 -7.27 -7.19
N ALA A 50 9.48 -7.88 -6.48
CA ALA A 50 8.36 -7.18 -5.89
C ALA A 50 8.87 -6.03 -5.00
N GLY A 51 8.48 -4.80 -5.35
CA GLY A 51 8.74 -3.62 -4.54
C GLY A 51 7.80 -3.61 -3.35
N HIS A 52 8.27 -3.14 -2.21
CA HIS A 52 7.40 -2.85 -1.09
C HIS A 52 7.70 -1.47 -0.53
N VAL A 53 6.68 -0.81 -0.01
CA VAL A 53 6.79 0.50 0.63
C VAL A 53 5.78 0.57 1.77
N VAL A 54 6.18 1.15 2.90
CA VAL A 54 5.29 1.38 4.03
C VAL A 54 4.62 2.74 3.81
N VAL A 55 3.30 2.75 3.78
CA VAL A 55 2.48 3.92 3.45
C VAL A 55 1.39 4.08 4.50
N PRO A 56 1.17 5.28 5.03
CA PRO A 56 0.06 5.55 5.95
C PRO A 56 -1.29 5.42 5.24
N GLU A 57 -2.33 5.01 5.97
CA GLU A 57 -3.69 4.82 5.47
C GLU A 57 -4.26 6.05 4.73
N ASP A 58 -3.90 7.25 5.16
CA ASP A 58 -4.33 8.52 4.55
C ASP A 58 -3.83 8.70 3.10
N ASN A 59 -2.76 7.98 2.75
CA ASN A 59 -2.13 8.00 1.43
C ASN A 59 -2.52 6.78 0.57
N LEU A 60 -3.54 6.03 0.98
CA LEU A 60 -4.01 4.84 0.29
C LEU A 60 -5.46 5.00 -0.16
N GLN A 61 -5.70 4.62 -1.41
CA GLN A 61 -7.05 4.52 -1.98
C GLN A 61 -7.35 3.06 -2.29
N VAL A 62 -8.39 2.50 -1.67
CA VAL A 62 -8.90 1.16 -2.02
C VAL A 62 -9.46 1.19 -3.44
N LEU A 63 -9.14 0.15 -4.22
CA LEU A 63 -9.65 -0.07 -5.58
C LEU A 63 -10.71 -1.19 -5.62
#